data_AF-A0A5N0EQV4-F1
#
_entry.id   AF-A0A5N0EQV4-F1
#
_cell.length_a   1.000
_cell.length_b   1.000
_cell.length_c   1.000
_cell.angle_alpha   90.00
_cell.angle_beta   90.00
_cell.angle_gamma   90.00
#
_symmetry.space_group_name_H-M   'P 1'
#
loop_
_entity.id
_entity.type
_entity.pdbx_description
1 polymer ?
#
loop_
_entity_poly.entity_id
_entity_poly.type
_entity_poly.pdbx_seq_one_letter_code
_entity_poly.pdbx_strand_id
1 'polypeptide(L)'
;MVAALSESLLDDAKRPAFLADAVEVLDAEVSDKGGASGLAVKGGYAAVKKISPSIVPDGLESLAPKLVAQLDPFWQEFTAAGASGKFGDLLVAKSDQVAEALLSVTDARAEASTRPALKKVYSSMRSSAKKNVIEALPRVGDLIQKHAN
;
A
#
# COMPACT_ATOMS: atom_id res chain seq x y z
N MET A 1 -14.36 -21.82 4.81
CA MET A 1 -14.03 -20.48 5.33
C MET A 1 -12.78 -20.06 4.59
N VAL A 2 -12.82 -18.98 3.82
CA VAL A 2 -11.60 -18.43 3.24
C VAL A 2 -10.84 -17.79 4.40
N ALA A 3 -9.58 -18.15 4.60
CA ALA A 3 -8.75 -17.53 5.63
C ALA A 3 -8.75 -16.01 5.42
N ALA A 4 -8.71 -15.24 6.50
CA ALA A 4 -8.58 -13.80 6.36
C ALA A 4 -7.25 -13.51 5.63
N LEU A 5 -7.22 -12.52 4.73
CA LEU A 5 -6.01 -12.17 3.99
C LEU A 5 -4.85 -11.85 4.96
N SER A 6 -5.16 -11.30 6.13
CA SER A 6 -4.19 -11.06 7.20
C SER A 6 -3.54 -12.35 7.74
N GLU A 7 -4.27 -13.45 7.86
CA GLU A 7 -3.71 -14.73 8.30
C GLU A 7 -2.76 -15.30 7.25
N SER A 8 -3.01 -15.02 5.97
CA SER A 8 -2.18 -15.51 4.87
C SER A 8 -0.92 -14.70 4.62
N LEU A 9 -0.88 -13.43 5.05
CA LEU A 9 0.21 -12.49 4.75
C LEU A 9 1.00 -12.06 5.98
N LEU A 10 0.37 -12.05 7.16
CA LEU A 10 0.90 -11.40 8.35
C LEU A 10 1.12 -12.39 9.51
N ASP A 11 1.11 -13.69 9.25
CA ASP A 11 1.62 -14.68 10.21
C ASP A 11 3.14 -14.51 10.43
N ASP A 12 3.64 -15.00 11.57
CA ASP A 12 5.04 -14.80 11.98
C ASP A 12 6.07 -15.36 10.98
N ALA A 13 5.70 -16.38 10.19
CA ALA A 13 6.59 -16.99 9.22
C ALA A 13 6.63 -16.22 7.89
N LYS A 14 5.49 -15.67 7.45
CA LYS A 14 5.36 -14.99 6.14
C LYS A 14 5.58 -13.49 6.22
N ARG A 15 5.23 -12.84 7.33
CA ARG A 15 5.25 -11.39 7.49
C ARG A 15 6.59 -10.74 7.12
N PRO A 16 7.76 -11.27 7.52
CA PRO A 16 9.03 -10.65 7.16
C PRO A 16 9.28 -10.61 5.64
N ALA A 17 8.98 -11.70 4.93
CA ALA A 17 9.17 -11.80 3.49
C ALA A 17 8.17 -10.90 2.74
N PHE A 18 6.91 -10.89 3.18
CA PHE A 18 5.88 -10.00 2.62
C PHE A 18 6.27 -8.52 2.75
N LEU A 19 6.73 -8.10 3.93
CA LEU A 19 7.12 -6.70 4.17
C LEU A 19 8.39 -6.32 3.39
N ALA A 20 9.36 -7.23 3.24
CA ALA A 20 10.55 -6.98 2.42
C ALA A 20 10.16 -6.72 0.95
N ASP A 21 9.35 -7.60 0.37
CA ASP A 21 8.86 -7.42 -1.00
C ASP A 21 7.96 -6.17 -1.14
N ALA A 22 7.20 -5.81 -0.11
CA ALA A 22 6.40 -4.58 -0.10
C ALA A 22 7.28 -3.32 -0.17
N VAL A 23 8.45 -3.33 0.46
CA VAL A 23 9.44 -2.25 0.34
C VAL A 23 9.95 -2.17 -1.10
N GLU A 24 10.27 -3.31 -1.73
CA GLU A 24 10.74 -3.36 -3.12
C GLU A 24 9.67 -2.84 -4.10
N VAL A 25 8.40 -3.20 -3.89
CA VAL A 25 7.28 -2.66 -4.68
C VAL A 25 7.19 -1.14 -4.54
N LEU A 26 7.31 -0.60 -3.32
CA LEU A 26 7.27 0.84 -3.10
C LEU A 26 8.48 1.55 -3.74
N ASP A 27 9.68 0.99 -3.61
CA ASP A 27 10.90 1.47 -4.24
C ASP A 27 10.75 1.53 -5.78
N ALA A 28 10.21 0.47 -6.37
CA ALA A 28 9.97 0.37 -7.81
C ALA A 28 8.93 1.38 -8.29
N GLU A 29 7.81 1.53 -7.57
CA GLU A 29 6.75 2.48 -7.91
C GLU A 29 7.23 3.93 -7.86
N VAL A 30 8.06 4.28 -6.88
CA VAL A 30 8.68 5.60 -6.80
C VAL A 30 9.68 5.80 -7.94
N SER A 31 10.53 4.80 -8.21
CA SER A 31 11.53 4.86 -9.28
C SER A 31 10.90 5.04 -10.67
N ASP A 32 9.71 4.49 -10.90
CA ASP A 32 9.06 4.55 -12.20
C ASP A 32 8.22 5.82 -12.40
N LYS A 33 8.03 6.66 -11.36
CA LYS A 33 7.29 7.93 -11.52
C LYS A 33 7.98 8.88 -12.52
N GLY A 34 7.22 9.35 -13.51
CA GLY A 34 7.68 10.29 -14.54
C GLY A 34 7.16 11.73 -14.35
N GLY A 35 7.68 12.65 -15.17
CA GLY A 35 7.23 14.05 -15.20
C GLY A 35 7.57 14.87 -13.95
N ALA A 36 7.10 16.12 -13.91
CA ALA A 36 7.40 17.05 -12.81
C ALA A 36 6.89 16.55 -11.44
N SER A 37 5.70 15.95 -11.39
CA SER A 37 5.17 15.34 -10.15
C SER A 37 5.99 14.12 -9.73
N GLY A 38 6.50 13.33 -10.68
CA GLY A 38 7.34 12.17 -10.39
C GLY A 38 8.68 12.56 -9.78
N LEU A 39 9.29 13.66 -10.24
CA LEU A 39 10.51 14.20 -9.62
C LEU A 39 10.29 14.60 -8.15
N ALA A 40 9.14 15.19 -7.84
CA ALA A 40 8.78 15.53 -6.47
C ALA A 40 8.62 14.28 -5.58
N VAL A 41 7.91 13.25 -6.06
CA VAL A 41 7.73 11.98 -5.34
C VAL A 41 9.08 11.29 -5.09
N LYS A 42 9.91 11.17 -6.13
CA LYS A 42 11.27 10.61 -6.04
C LYS A 42 12.15 11.37 -5.04
N GLY A 43 12.16 12.70 -5.14
CA GLY A 43 12.94 13.56 -4.25
C GLY A 43 12.51 13.43 -2.80
N GLY A 44 11.21 13.46 -2.52
CA GLY A 44 10.66 13.30 -1.17
C GLY A 44 10.99 11.92 -0.59
N TYR A 45 10.78 10.85 -1.36
CA TYR A 45 11.07 9.50 -0.92
C TYR A 45 12.56 9.27 -0.65
N ALA A 46 13.45 9.76 -1.53
CA ALA A 46 14.89 9.70 -1.32
C ALA A 46 15.33 10.50 -0.07
N ALA A 47 14.72 11.66 0.18
CA ALA A 47 14.98 12.43 1.39
C ALA A 47 14.58 11.67 2.66
N VAL A 48 13.44 10.97 2.66
CA VAL A 48 13.01 10.12 3.78
C VAL A 48 14.04 9.00 4.04
N LYS A 49 14.47 8.26 3.01
CA LYS A 49 15.47 7.19 3.17
C LYS A 49 16.83 7.71 3.66
N LYS A 50 17.20 8.95 3.33
CA LYS A 50 18.44 9.58 3.83
C LYS A 50 18.37 9.95 5.32
N ILE A 51 17.18 10.28 5.84
CA ILE A 51 16.99 10.55 7.28
C ILE A 51 17.16 9.25 8.06
N SER A 52 16.48 8.19 7.63
CA SER A 52 16.71 6.83 8.12
C SER A 52 16.19 5.82 7.10
N PRO A 53 16.97 4.75 6.80
CA PRO A 53 16.50 3.66 5.95
C PRO A 53 15.35 2.86 6.58
N SER A 54 15.13 2.98 7.91
CA SER A 54 14.08 2.24 8.62
C SER A 54 12.68 2.86 8.47
N ILE A 55 12.57 4.15 8.13
CA ILE A 55 11.26 4.85 8.15
C ILE A 55 10.22 4.16 7.24
N VAL A 56 10.64 3.69 6.07
CA VAL A 56 9.76 3.02 5.13
C VAL A 56 9.40 1.61 5.61
N PRO A 57 10.36 0.72 5.94
CA PRO A 57 10.09 -0.57 6.58
C PRO A 57 9.20 -0.47 7.82
N ASP A 58 9.55 0.38 8.79
CA ASP A 58 8.81 0.57 10.04
C ASP A 58 7.39 1.10 9.76
N GLY A 59 7.26 1.99 8.76
CA GLY A 59 5.99 2.51 8.29
C GLY A 59 5.09 1.41 7.72
N LEU A 60 5.63 0.58 6.83
CA LEU A 60 4.91 -0.57 6.26
C LEU A 60 4.55 -1.59 7.33
N GLU A 61 5.49 -1.94 8.21
CA GLU A 61 5.24 -2.87 9.31
C GLU A 61 4.08 -2.39 10.21
N SER A 62 4.06 -1.09 10.51
CA SER A 62 3.04 -0.46 11.35
C SER A 62 1.67 -0.37 10.68
N LEU A 63 1.62 -0.17 9.36
CA LEU A 63 0.38 0.05 8.61
C LEU A 63 -0.18 -1.23 7.99
N ALA A 64 0.65 -2.24 7.75
CA ALA A 64 0.31 -3.46 7.02
C ALA A 64 -0.96 -4.16 7.56
N PRO A 65 -1.15 -4.36 8.88
CA PRO A 65 -2.38 -4.99 9.38
C PRO A 65 -3.67 -4.27 8.93
N LYS A 66 -3.64 -2.93 8.92
CA LYS A 66 -4.80 -2.13 8.52
C LYS A 66 -4.96 -2.06 7.00
N LEU A 67 -3.85 -1.98 6.26
CA LEU A 67 -3.88 -1.99 4.79
C LEU A 67 -4.40 -3.34 4.26
N VAL A 68 -3.93 -4.45 4.82
CA VAL A 68 -4.38 -5.79 4.45
C VAL A 68 -5.86 -5.99 4.79
N ALA A 69 -6.31 -5.50 5.94
CA ALA A 69 -7.73 -5.53 6.29
C ALA A 69 -8.62 -4.75 5.29
N GLN A 70 -8.13 -3.65 4.72
CA GLN A 70 -8.84 -2.91 3.66
C GLN A 70 -8.87 -3.65 2.32
N LEU A 71 -7.89 -4.53 2.07
CA LEU A 71 -7.83 -5.35 0.85
C LEU A 71 -8.64 -6.64 0.96
N ASP A 72 -8.93 -7.11 2.17
CA ASP A 72 -9.61 -8.39 2.42
C ASP A 72 -10.94 -8.53 1.64
N PRO A 73 -11.87 -7.54 1.62
CA PRO A 73 -13.11 -7.68 0.85
C PRO A 73 -12.90 -7.92 -0.65
N PHE A 74 -11.86 -7.30 -1.23
CA PHE A 74 -11.51 -7.48 -2.65
C PHE A 74 -10.89 -8.86 -2.87
N TRP A 75 -10.08 -9.34 -1.92
CA TRP A 75 -9.50 -10.69 -1.98
C TRP A 75 -10.58 -11.77 -1.86
N GLN A 76 -11.57 -11.58 -0.99
CA GLN A 76 -12.73 -12.46 -0.89
C GLN A 76 -13.53 -12.49 -2.19
N GLU A 77 -13.73 -11.33 -2.84
CA GLU A 77 -14.38 -11.28 -4.15
C GLU A 77 -13.58 -12.04 -5.22
N PHE A 78 -12.26 -11.83 -5.27
CA PHE A 78 -11.37 -12.53 -6.20
C PHE A 78 -11.39 -14.05 -6.02
N THR A 79 -11.33 -14.52 -4.77
CA THR A 79 -11.32 -15.96 -4.45
C THR A 79 -12.70 -16.59 -4.65
N ALA A 80 -13.79 -15.89 -4.34
CA ALA A 80 -15.16 -16.35 -4.61
C ALA A 80 -15.46 -16.47 -6.12
N ALA A 81 -14.82 -15.64 -6.95
CA ALA A 81 -14.84 -15.77 -8.42
C ALA A 81 -13.92 -16.88 -8.95
N GLY A 82 -13.37 -17.72 -8.06
CA GLY A 82 -12.53 -18.87 -8.40
C GLY A 82 -11.04 -18.56 -8.56
N ALA A 83 -10.58 -17.35 -8.20
CA ALA A 83 -9.18 -16.92 -8.31
C ALA A 83 -8.56 -17.14 -9.71
N SER A 84 -9.39 -17.17 -10.75
CA SER A 84 -8.98 -17.41 -12.14
C SER A 84 -8.53 -16.11 -12.80
N GLY A 85 -7.33 -15.64 -12.46
CA GLY A 85 -6.76 -14.42 -13.04
C GLY A 85 -5.70 -13.76 -12.18
N LYS A 86 -5.47 -12.46 -12.41
CA LYS A 86 -4.61 -11.63 -11.57
C LYS A 86 -5.47 -10.80 -10.64
N PHE A 87 -5.17 -10.83 -9.34
CA PHE A 87 -5.81 -9.98 -8.35
C PHE A 87 -5.60 -8.49 -8.68
N GLY A 88 -4.44 -8.13 -9.24
CA GLY A 88 -4.17 -6.78 -9.73
C GLY A 88 -5.20 -6.27 -10.75
N ASP A 89 -5.73 -7.13 -11.62
CA ASP A 89 -6.75 -6.73 -12.59
C ASP A 89 -8.07 -6.34 -11.90
N LEU A 90 -8.46 -7.07 -10.84
CA LEU A 90 -9.61 -6.70 -10.01
C LEU A 90 -9.38 -5.37 -9.30
N LEU A 91 -8.18 -5.17 -8.73
CA LEU A 91 -7.85 -3.91 -8.05
C LEU A 91 -7.92 -2.73 -9.02
N VAL A 92 -7.41 -2.88 -10.24
CA VAL A 92 -7.47 -1.84 -11.28
C VAL A 92 -8.91 -1.57 -11.70
N ALA A 93 -9.72 -2.61 -11.90
CA ALA A 93 -11.14 -2.47 -12.23
C ALA A 93 -11.93 -1.72 -11.15
N LYS A 94 -11.47 -1.77 -9.90
CA LYS A 94 -12.06 -1.07 -8.74
C LYS A 94 -11.16 0.03 -8.17
N SER A 95 -10.30 0.59 -9.01
CA SER A 95 -9.17 1.43 -8.60
C SER A 95 -9.54 2.57 -7.66
N ASP A 96 -10.65 3.29 -7.92
CA ASP A 96 -11.12 4.34 -7.03
C ASP A 96 -11.47 3.83 -5.62
N GLN A 97 -12.21 2.72 -5.53
CA GLN A 97 -12.65 2.15 -4.26
C GLN A 97 -11.45 1.62 -3.47
N VAL A 98 -10.56 0.89 -4.13
CA VAL A 98 -9.36 0.32 -3.52
C VAL A 98 -8.42 1.43 -3.05
N ALA A 99 -8.21 2.47 -3.85
CA ALA A 99 -7.33 3.57 -3.49
C ALA A 99 -7.86 4.36 -2.28
N GLU A 100 -9.17 4.65 -2.22
CA GLU A 100 -9.77 5.29 -1.04
C GLU A 100 -9.70 4.39 0.20
N ALA A 101 -9.94 3.07 0.03
CA ALA A 101 -9.84 2.11 1.13
C ALA A 101 -8.42 2.09 1.72
N LEU A 102 -7.38 1.99 0.88
CA LEU A 102 -5.98 2.05 1.33
C LEU A 102 -5.62 3.39 1.96
N LEU A 103 -6.05 4.50 1.35
CA LEU A 103 -5.74 5.84 1.86
C LEU A 103 -6.41 6.13 3.19
N SER A 104 -7.60 5.57 3.44
CA SER A 104 -8.33 5.71 4.71
C SER A 104 -7.49 5.30 5.92
N VAL A 105 -6.56 4.35 5.76
CA VAL A 105 -5.64 3.92 6.81
C VAL A 105 -4.68 5.05 7.19
N THR A 106 -4.15 5.74 6.19
CA THR A 106 -3.25 6.87 6.39
C THR A 106 -3.99 8.13 6.81
N ASP A 107 -5.22 8.33 6.32
CA ASP A 107 -6.13 9.40 6.74
C ASP A 107 -6.39 9.27 8.25
N ALA A 108 -6.80 8.08 8.71
CA ALA A 108 -7.05 7.80 10.13
C ALA A 108 -5.80 8.00 11.00
N ARG A 109 -4.60 7.65 10.51
CA ARG A 109 -3.34 7.89 11.23
C ARG A 109 -3.03 9.38 11.35
N ALA A 110 -3.29 10.16 10.30
CA ALA A 110 -3.12 11.60 10.34
C ALA A 110 -4.14 12.25 11.29
N GLU A 111 -5.41 11.86 11.22
CA GLU A 111 -6.48 12.35 12.09
C GLU A 111 -6.22 12.08 13.57
N ALA A 112 -5.74 10.88 13.90
CA ALA A 112 -5.36 10.48 15.26
C ALA A 112 -4.09 11.20 15.78
N SER A 113 -3.34 11.88 14.91
CA SER A 113 -2.13 12.59 15.34
C SER A 113 -2.48 13.75 16.26
N THR A 114 -1.77 13.89 17.38
CA THR A 114 -1.87 15.09 18.24
C THR A 114 -1.02 16.25 17.75
N ARG A 115 -0.32 16.10 16.61
CA ARG A 115 0.64 17.06 16.07
C ARG A 115 0.04 17.81 14.86
N PRO A 116 -0.45 19.06 15.01
CA PRO A 116 -1.12 19.79 13.92
C PRO A 116 -0.26 19.94 12.65
N ALA A 117 1.05 20.10 12.82
CA ALA A 117 2.00 20.16 11.71
C ALA A 117 1.98 18.88 10.86
N LEU A 118 1.88 17.69 11.48
CA LEU A 118 1.81 16.42 10.74
C LEU A 118 0.50 16.29 9.97
N LYS A 119 -0.63 16.71 10.55
CA LYS A 119 -1.92 16.74 9.85
C LYS A 119 -1.86 17.62 8.59
N LYS A 120 -1.27 18.81 8.72
CA LYS A 120 -1.16 19.78 7.63
C LYS A 120 -0.29 19.23 6.49
N VAL A 121 0.86 18.65 6.81
CA VAL A 121 1.75 18.03 5.82
C VAL A 121 1.08 16.85 5.12
N TYR A 122 0.38 15.99 5.86
CA TYR A 122 -0.37 14.88 5.28
C TYR A 122 -1.45 15.37 4.30
N SER A 123 -2.29 16.31 4.73
CA SER A 123 -3.38 16.86 3.92
C SER A 123 -2.90 17.46 2.60
N SER A 124 -1.74 18.13 2.58
CA SER A 124 -1.19 18.69 1.34
C SER A 124 -0.71 17.64 0.35
N MET A 125 -0.32 16.45 0.83
CA MET A 125 0.12 15.34 -0.03
C MET A 125 -1.05 14.46 -0.50
N ARG A 126 -2.12 14.36 0.30
CA ARG A 126 -3.27 13.48 0.08
C ARG A 126 -3.93 13.66 -1.29
N SER A 127 -4.03 14.90 -1.78
CA SER A 127 -4.62 15.21 -3.10
C SER A 127 -3.89 14.51 -4.26
N SER A 128 -2.58 14.33 -4.14
CA SER A 128 -1.75 13.63 -5.13
C SER A 128 -1.59 12.13 -4.85
N ALA A 129 -1.83 11.71 -3.60
CA ALA A 129 -1.59 10.33 -3.17
C ALA A 129 -2.50 9.32 -3.88
N LYS A 130 -3.77 9.67 -4.11
CA LYS A 130 -4.73 8.78 -4.80
C LYS A 130 -4.24 8.32 -6.17
N LYS A 131 -3.77 9.26 -6.98
CA LYS A 131 -3.20 8.94 -8.29
C LYS A 131 -2.03 7.96 -8.17
N ASN A 132 -1.10 8.22 -7.24
CA ASN A 132 0.06 7.34 -7.05
C ASN A 132 -0.35 5.93 -6.59
N VAL A 133 -1.37 5.81 -5.72
CA VAL A 133 -1.90 4.52 -5.26
C VAL A 133 -2.56 3.77 -6.42
N ILE A 134 -3.40 4.42 -7.21
CA ILE A 134 -4.06 3.81 -8.38
C ILE A 134 -3.02 3.24 -9.35
N GLU A 135 -1.98 4.01 -9.66
CA GLU A 135 -0.90 3.56 -10.55
C GLU A 135 -0.14 2.35 -10.01
N ALA A 136 -0.07 2.18 -8.68
CA ALA A 136 0.63 1.09 -8.02
C ALA A 136 -0.21 -0.20 -7.89
N LEU A 137 -1.53 -0.15 -8.09
CA LEU A 137 -2.43 -1.28 -7.87
C LEU A 137 -2.05 -2.57 -8.60
N PRO A 138 -1.54 -2.55 -9.86
CA PRO A 138 -1.07 -3.76 -10.52
C PRO A 138 0.02 -4.49 -9.71
N ARG A 139 1.09 -3.78 -9.32
CA ARG A 139 2.19 -4.38 -8.54
C ARG A 139 1.78 -4.75 -7.13
N VAL A 140 0.88 -3.99 -6.51
CA VAL A 140 0.30 -4.34 -5.21
C VAL A 140 -0.49 -5.65 -5.33
N GLY A 141 -1.29 -5.81 -6.38
CA GLY A 141 -2.04 -7.05 -6.63
C GLY A 141 -1.12 -8.26 -6.80
N ASP A 142 -0.05 -8.12 -7.60
CA ASP A 142 0.96 -9.17 -7.81
C ASP A 142 1.67 -9.55 -6.50
N LEU A 143 2.03 -8.56 -5.67
CA LEU A 143 2.62 -8.79 -4.34
C LEU A 143 1.69 -9.60 -3.43
N ILE A 144 0.43 -9.19 -3.33
CA ILE A 144 -0.54 -9.86 -2.46
C ILE A 144 -0.74 -11.30 -2.93
N GLN A 145 -0.94 -11.51 -4.23
CA GLN A 145 -1.13 -12.83 -4.81
C GLN A 145 0.11 -13.73 -4.67
N LYS A 146 1.33 -13.16 -4.71
CA LYS A 146 2.58 -13.91 -4.48
C LYS A 146 2.63 -14.54 -3.08
N HIS A 147 2.18 -13.82 -2.05
CA HIS A 147 2.33 -14.24 -0.64
C HIS A 147 1.08 -14.91 -0.05
N ALA A 148 -0.09 -14.68 -0.65
CA ALA A 148 -1.35 -15.29 -0.22
C ALA A 148 -1.59 -16.71 -0.76
N ASN A 149 -0.78 -17.16 -1.73
CA ASN A 149 -0.79 -18.51 -2.27
C ASN A 149 0.08 -19.49 -1.45
#